data_AF-A0A9D5VS92-F1
#
_entry.id   AF-A0A9D5VS92-F1
#
_cell.length_a   1.000
_cell.length_b   1.000
_cell.length_c   1.000
_cell.angle_alpha   90.00
_cell.angle_beta   90.00
_cell.angle_gamma   90.00
#
_symmetry.space_group_name_H-M   'P 1'
#
loop_
_entity.id
_entity.type
_entity.pdbx_description
1 polymer ?
#
loop_
_entity_poly.entity_id
_entity_poly.type
_entity_poly.pdbx_seq_one_letter_code
_entity_poly.pdbx_strand_id
1 'polypeptide(L)'
;MDNNQRKLLSGPVYIDTKPNHLFSAEVAQKSHVDFNLCYHCRCCGNGCPFVEMMDFPPNSIIRLVQLGLKKEALGSSTIWICAGCHTCSMQCPMAIDMAAIMDSLRQISLEEKAKIGEPDVLAFHKEVLNSIERYGRTSKLDIMLRYKIKTRNLFSDFNVGLKMITKRKLNLIPSIIKGIEKFKELFKGKRNW
;
A
#
# COMPACT_ATOMS: atom_id res chain seq x y z
N MET A 1 6.68 7.25 22.30
CA MET A 1 7.76 6.94 21.35
C MET A 1 8.05 5.47 21.53
N ASP A 2 7.35 4.64 20.75
CA ASP A 2 7.27 3.21 21.02
C ASP A 2 8.50 2.49 20.46
N ASN A 3 9.20 1.79 21.35
CA ASN A 3 10.58 1.31 21.18
C ASN A 3 10.67 0.02 20.35
N ASN A 4 9.66 -0.26 19.52
CA ASN A 4 9.44 -1.58 18.89
C ASN A 4 9.71 -1.62 17.37
N GLN A 5 9.93 -0.47 16.72
CA GLN A 5 10.19 -0.41 15.26
C GLN A 5 11.68 -0.48 14.86
N ARG A 6 12.61 -0.26 15.79
CA ARG A 6 14.07 -0.35 15.48
C ARG A 6 14.62 -1.77 15.35
N LYS A 7 13.80 -2.81 15.57
CA LYS A 7 14.28 -4.20 15.66
C LYS A 7 14.40 -4.93 14.31
N LEU A 8 13.98 -4.31 13.20
CA LEU A 8 14.02 -4.95 11.87
C LEU A 8 15.27 -4.63 11.03
N LEU A 9 16.11 -3.67 11.45
CA LEU A 9 17.31 -3.27 10.69
C LEU A 9 18.64 -3.84 11.23
N SER A 10 18.61 -4.68 12.27
CA SER A 10 19.82 -5.17 12.95
C SER A 10 19.94 -6.70 13.09
N GLY A 11 19.04 -7.46 12.46
CA GLY A 11 19.13 -8.93 12.37
C GLY A 11 19.50 -9.41 10.96
N PRO A 12 20.06 -10.63 10.81
CA PRO A 12 20.25 -11.21 9.49
C PRO A 12 18.90 -11.35 8.77
N VAL A 13 18.81 -10.82 7.55
CA VAL A 13 17.66 -11.05 6.67
C VAL A 13 17.76 -12.49 6.19
N TYR A 14 16.86 -13.34 6.66
CA TYR A 14 16.73 -14.72 6.19
C TYR A 14 16.00 -14.72 4.86
N ILE A 15 16.75 -14.91 3.77
CA ILE A 15 16.24 -15.00 2.41
C ILE A 15 16.05 -16.47 2.06
N ASP A 16 14.84 -16.84 1.62
CA ASP A 16 14.57 -18.16 1.07
C ASP A 16 15.26 -18.29 -0.29
N THR A 17 16.21 -19.22 -0.42
CA THR A 17 17.12 -19.31 -1.57
C THR A 17 16.54 -20.06 -2.77
N LYS A 18 15.22 -20.27 -2.83
CA LYS A 18 14.53 -20.87 -3.98
C LYS A 18 13.94 -19.78 -4.89
N PRO A 19 14.69 -19.28 -5.88
CA PRO A 19 14.19 -18.24 -6.77
C PRO A 19 13.06 -18.76 -7.64
N ASN A 20 11.96 -18.00 -7.71
CA ASN A 20 10.94 -18.22 -8.73
C ASN A 20 11.30 -17.41 -9.98
N HIS A 21 11.86 -18.09 -10.98
CA HIS A 21 12.32 -17.47 -12.22
C HIS A 21 11.21 -16.77 -13.03
N LEU A 22 9.94 -17.13 -12.80
CA LEU A 22 8.79 -16.52 -13.50
C LEU A 22 8.28 -15.26 -12.80
N PHE A 23 8.62 -15.04 -11.54
CA PHE A 23 8.08 -13.93 -10.75
C PHE A 23 8.46 -12.56 -11.32
N SER A 24 9.69 -12.39 -11.80
CA SER A 24 10.12 -11.15 -12.45
C SER A 24 9.27 -10.84 -13.69
N ALA A 25 9.03 -11.84 -14.54
CA ALA A 25 8.20 -11.68 -15.73
C ALA A 25 6.74 -11.38 -15.40
N GLU A 26 6.18 -12.02 -14.37
CA GLU A 26 4.83 -11.75 -13.84
C GLU A 26 4.68 -10.29 -13.41
N VAL A 27 5.63 -9.78 -12.62
CA VAL A 27 5.60 -8.38 -12.16
C VAL A 27 5.78 -7.41 -13.33
N ALA A 28 6.65 -7.71 -14.29
CA ALA A 28 6.86 -6.87 -15.47
C ALA A 28 5.59 -6.79 -16.33
N GLN A 29 4.92 -7.92 -16.54
CA GLN A 29 3.67 -7.98 -17.29
C GLN A 29 2.57 -7.17 -16.62
N LYS A 30 2.43 -7.30 -15.29
CA LYS A 30 1.35 -6.65 -14.54
C LYS A 30 1.57 -5.15 -14.34
N SER A 31 2.82 -4.73 -14.16
CA SER A 31 3.18 -3.32 -14.00
C SER A 31 3.33 -2.58 -15.32
N HIS A 32 3.53 -3.30 -16.43
CA HIS A 32 3.93 -2.74 -17.72
C HIS A 32 5.24 -1.93 -17.66
N VAL A 33 6.14 -2.28 -16.74
CA VAL A 33 7.43 -1.60 -16.52
C VAL A 33 8.59 -2.57 -16.73
N ASP A 34 9.57 -2.17 -17.54
CA ASP A 34 10.85 -2.87 -17.63
C ASP A 34 11.80 -2.38 -16.51
N PHE A 35 11.73 -3.04 -15.36
CA PHE A 35 12.60 -2.75 -14.23
C PHE A 35 13.96 -3.46 -14.30
N ASN A 36 14.25 -4.25 -15.33
CA ASN A 36 15.59 -4.85 -15.51
C ASN A 36 16.64 -3.79 -15.89
N LEU A 37 16.19 -2.64 -16.39
CA LEU A 37 17.01 -1.44 -16.60
C LEU A 37 17.57 -0.85 -15.30
N CYS A 38 17.07 -1.25 -14.13
CA CYS A 38 17.52 -0.73 -12.85
C CYS A 38 18.98 -1.12 -12.56
N TYR A 39 19.86 -0.13 -12.53
CA TYR A 39 21.26 -0.28 -12.12
C TYR A 39 21.50 0.03 -10.62
N HIS A 40 20.44 0.13 -9.81
CA HIS A 40 20.48 0.27 -8.35
C HIS A 40 21.15 1.55 -7.81
N CYS A 41 20.94 2.71 -8.45
CA CYS A 41 21.47 4.01 -8.01
C CYS A 41 20.94 4.55 -6.67
N ARG A 42 19.86 3.96 -6.12
CA ARG A 42 19.17 4.38 -4.88
C ARG A 42 18.53 5.77 -4.87
N CYS A 43 18.42 6.48 -6.01
CA CYS A 43 17.67 7.75 -6.08
C CYS A 43 16.23 7.60 -5.54
N CYS A 44 15.55 6.50 -5.88
CA CYS A 44 14.20 6.22 -5.39
C CYS A 44 14.12 5.98 -3.88
N GLY A 45 15.19 5.48 -3.24
CA GLY A 45 15.26 5.32 -1.78
C GLY A 45 15.46 6.66 -1.09
N ASN A 46 16.43 7.46 -1.57
CA ASN A 46 16.74 8.76 -0.99
C ASN A 46 15.62 9.79 -1.20
N GLY A 47 14.88 9.70 -2.30
CA GLY A 47 13.74 10.56 -2.59
C GLY A 47 12.45 10.21 -1.86
N CYS A 48 12.37 9.02 -1.25
CA CYS A 48 11.13 8.56 -0.62
C CYS A 48 10.95 9.19 0.77
N PRO A 49 9.88 9.97 1.02
CA PRO A 49 9.64 10.57 2.33
C PRO A 49 9.23 9.56 3.41
N PHE A 50 8.89 8.33 3.01
CA PHE A 50 8.45 7.26 3.91
C PHE A 50 9.51 6.17 4.11
N VAL A 51 10.74 6.34 3.59
CA VAL A 51 11.77 5.28 3.58
C VAL A 51 12.12 4.76 4.96
N GLU A 52 12.09 5.62 5.99
CA GLU A 52 12.41 5.23 7.37
C GLU A 52 11.37 4.30 8.00
N MET A 53 10.14 4.27 7.48
CA MET A 53 9.08 3.38 7.93
C MET A 53 9.03 2.06 7.16
N MET A 54 9.79 1.94 6.06
CA MET A 54 9.79 0.78 5.18
C MET A 54 10.83 -0.26 5.61
N ASP A 55 10.53 -1.56 5.44
CA ASP A 55 11.51 -2.64 5.68
C ASP A 55 12.66 -2.59 4.66
N PHE A 56 12.30 -2.31 3.41
CA PHE A 56 13.23 -2.22 2.28
C PHE A 56 13.03 -0.90 1.53
N PRO A 57 14.10 -0.22 1.10
CA PRO A 57 13.96 0.90 0.17
C PRO A 57 13.46 0.40 -1.19
N PRO A 58 12.85 1.27 -2.02
CA PRO A 58 12.23 0.87 -3.28
C PRO A 58 13.16 0.15 -4.26
N ASN A 59 14.44 0.55 -4.34
CA ASN A 59 15.42 -0.16 -5.20
C ASN A 59 15.66 -1.60 -4.72
N SER A 60 15.62 -1.85 -3.41
CA SER A 60 15.79 -3.20 -2.87
C SER A 60 14.59 -4.07 -3.19
N ILE A 61 13.37 -3.51 -3.22
CA ILE A 61 12.19 -4.24 -3.73
C ILE A 61 12.38 -4.66 -5.18
N ILE A 62 12.87 -3.77 -6.06
CA ILE A 62 13.21 -4.15 -7.44
C ILE A 62 14.21 -5.30 -7.43
N ARG A 63 15.24 -5.26 -6.58
CA ARG A 63 16.23 -6.33 -6.50
C ARG A 63 15.62 -7.66 -6.06
N LEU A 64 14.72 -7.66 -5.08
CA LEU A 64 14.02 -8.87 -4.64
C LEU A 64 13.21 -9.48 -5.80
N VAL A 65 12.51 -8.64 -6.57
CA VAL A 65 11.76 -9.10 -7.76
C VAL A 65 12.69 -9.67 -8.83
N GLN A 66 13.79 -8.96 -9.15
CA GLN A 66 14.80 -9.42 -10.12
C GLN A 66 15.42 -10.77 -9.72
N LEU A 67 15.61 -11.01 -8.43
CA LEU A 67 16.15 -12.26 -7.89
C LEU A 67 15.09 -13.37 -7.74
N GLY A 68 13.82 -13.10 -8.03
CA GLY A 68 12.74 -14.08 -7.86
C GLY A 68 12.38 -14.37 -6.40
N LEU A 69 12.76 -13.47 -5.47
CA LEU A 69 12.50 -13.57 -4.03
C LEU A 69 11.07 -13.13 -3.70
N LYS A 70 10.12 -13.95 -4.14
CA LYS A 70 8.69 -13.63 -4.15
C LYS A 70 8.12 -13.44 -2.74
N LYS A 71 8.49 -14.32 -1.81
CA LYS A 71 7.94 -14.32 -0.45
C LYS A 71 8.35 -13.05 0.31
N GLU A 72 9.60 -12.62 0.15
CA GLU A 72 10.17 -11.42 0.74
C GLU A 72 9.55 -10.16 0.13
N ALA A 73 9.41 -10.12 -1.21
CA ALA A 73 8.82 -8.98 -1.90
C ALA A 73 7.34 -8.77 -1.55
N LEU A 74 6.53 -9.84 -1.58
CA LEU A 74 5.10 -9.77 -1.27
C LEU A 74 4.83 -9.62 0.24
N GLY A 75 5.72 -10.14 1.07
CA GLY A 75 5.63 -10.12 2.53
C GLY A 75 6.03 -8.81 3.20
N SER A 76 6.65 -7.88 2.45
CA SER A 76 7.24 -6.67 3.00
C SER A 76 6.20 -5.62 3.41
N SER A 77 6.49 -4.86 4.48
CA SER A 77 5.74 -3.65 4.83
C SER A 77 5.83 -2.57 3.73
N THR A 78 6.94 -2.54 2.98
CA THR A 78 7.25 -1.51 1.98
C THR A 78 6.16 -1.34 0.93
N ILE A 79 5.62 -2.45 0.38
CA ILE A 79 4.58 -2.37 -0.66
C ILE A 79 3.28 -1.75 -0.12
N TRP A 80 3.02 -1.88 1.17
CA TRP A 80 1.83 -1.36 1.85
C TRP A 80 1.99 0.07 2.34
N ILE A 81 3.19 0.43 2.82
CA ILE A 81 3.53 1.80 3.26
C ILE A 81 3.66 2.76 2.07
N CYS A 82 3.98 2.24 0.87
CA CYS A 82 4.06 3.04 -0.33
C CYS A 82 2.77 3.84 -0.57
N ALA A 83 2.88 5.17 -0.50
CA ALA A 83 1.78 6.10 -0.72
C ALA A 83 1.44 6.33 -2.20
N GLY A 84 2.21 5.77 -3.14
CA GLY A 84 2.01 6.01 -4.57
C GLY A 84 2.20 7.47 -4.99
N CYS A 85 3.08 8.23 -4.32
CA CYS A 85 3.29 9.65 -4.60
C CYS A 85 4.14 9.94 -5.86
N HIS A 86 4.65 8.90 -6.53
CA HIS A 86 5.49 8.98 -7.74
C HIS A 86 6.83 9.75 -7.62
N THR A 87 7.23 10.22 -6.44
CA THR A 87 8.54 10.89 -6.25
C THR A 87 9.70 10.02 -6.75
N CYS A 88 9.66 8.73 -6.42
CA CYS A 88 10.66 7.75 -6.85
C CYS A 88 10.70 7.56 -8.38
N SER A 89 9.54 7.54 -9.04
CA SER A 89 9.45 7.43 -10.51
C SER A 89 10.02 8.67 -11.19
N MET A 90 9.73 9.88 -10.66
CA MET A 90 10.20 11.14 -11.23
C MET A 90 11.70 11.37 -11.11
N GLN A 91 12.33 10.84 -10.05
CA GLN A 91 13.78 10.96 -9.85
C GLN A 91 14.57 9.81 -10.48
N CYS A 92 13.91 8.84 -11.11
CA CYS A 92 14.58 7.68 -11.69
C CYS A 92 15.32 8.06 -12.98
N PRO A 93 16.65 7.94 -13.06
CA PRO A 93 17.39 8.22 -14.28
C PRO A 93 17.10 7.23 -15.42
N MET A 94 16.55 6.05 -15.10
CA MET A 94 16.14 5.02 -16.06
C MET A 94 14.64 5.08 -16.40
N ALA A 95 13.92 6.12 -15.93
CA ALA A 95 12.48 6.28 -16.14
C ALA A 95 11.62 5.08 -15.70
N ILE A 96 12.03 4.39 -14.62
CA ILE A 96 11.30 3.24 -14.07
C ILE A 96 10.12 3.75 -13.24
N ASP A 97 8.89 3.34 -13.59
CA ASP A 97 7.72 3.65 -12.78
C ASP A 97 7.60 2.72 -11.56
N MET A 98 8.29 3.11 -10.49
CA MET A 98 8.31 2.38 -9.23
C MET A 98 6.93 2.29 -8.58
N ALA A 99 6.09 3.30 -8.73
CA ALA A 99 4.75 3.29 -8.13
C ALA A 99 3.87 2.19 -8.74
N ALA A 100 3.92 2.01 -10.06
CA ALA A 100 3.22 0.93 -10.77
C ALA A 100 3.71 -0.46 -10.33
N ILE A 101 5.02 -0.62 -10.09
CA ILE A 101 5.59 -1.86 -9.56
C ILE A 101 5.04 -2.15 -8.15
N MET A 102 5.06 -1.16 -7.25
CA MET A 102 4.51 -1.33 -5.89
C MET A 102 3.03 -1.70 -5.91
N ASP A 103 2.23 -1.05 -6.78
CA ASP A 103 0.82 -1.38 -6.92
C ASP A 103 0.59 -2.80 -7.42
N SER A 104 1.36 -3.21 -8.44
CA SER A 104 1.30 -4.57 -8.98
C SER A 104 1.65 -5.63 -7.93
N LEU A 105 2.67 -5.37 -7.10
CA LEU A 105 3.05 -6.25 -6.00
C LEU A 105 1.94 -6.36 -4.93
N ARG A 106 1.25 -5.25 -4.60
CA ARG A 106 0.07 -5.32 -3.71
C ARG A 106 -1.03 -6.20 -4.30
N GLN A 107 -1.31 -6.05 -5.59
CA GLN A 107 -2.33 -6.86 -6.24
C GLN A 107 -1.96 -8.35 -6.25
N ILE A 108 -0.72 -8.70 -6.60
CA ILE A 108 -0.22 -10.08 -6.56
C ILE A 108 -0.27 -10.64 -5.13
N SER A 109 0.12 -9.84 -4.13
CA SER A 109 0.05 -10.23 -2.72
C SER A 109 -1.37 -10.59 -2.28
N LEU A 110 -2.39 -9.88 -2.77
CA LEU A 110 -3.80 -10.18 -2.48
C LEU A 110 -4.29 -11.41 -3.22
N GLU A 111 -3.97 -11.54 -4.52
CA GLU A 111 -4.36 -12.69 -5.35
C GLU A 111 -3.82 -14.01 -4.79
N GLU A 112 -2.58 -14.00 -4.33
CA GLU A 112 -1.91 -15.20 -3.78
C GLU A 112 -2.12 -15.40 -2.29
N LYS A 113 -2.84 -14.50 -1.62
CA LYS A 113 -3.03 -14.53 -0.16
C LYS A 113 -1.69 -14.61 0.60
N ALA A 114 -0.69 -13.89 0.10
CA ALA A 114 0.62 -13.80 0.75
C ALA A 114 0.50 -13.17 2.15
N LYS A 115 1.55 -13.34 2.97
CA LYS A 115 1.62 -12.69 4.28
C LYS A 115 1.58 -11.17 4.07
N ILE A 116 0.63 -10.49 4.69
CA ILE A 116 0.52 -9.03 4.59
C ILE A 116 1.45 -8.40 5.63
N GLY A 117 2.38 -7.55 5.17
CA GLY A 117 3.31 -6.82 6.05
C GLY A 117 2.60 -5.83 6.97
N GLU A 118 1.58 -5.13 6.47
CA GLU A 118 0.81 -4.12 7.21
C GLU A 118 -0.71 -4.39 7.14
N PRO A 119 -1.26 -5.24 8.03
CA PRO A 119 -2.67 -5.63 7.98
C PRO A 119 -3.62 -4.47 8.29
N ASP A 120 -3.22 -3.53 9.14
CA ASP A 120 -4.01 -2.34 9.50
C ASP A 120 -4.18 -1.40 8.30
N VAL A 121 -3.12 -1.22 7.50
CA VAL A 121 -3.18 -0.42 6.26
C VAL A 121 -4.13 -1.06 5.25
N LEU A 122 -4.07 -2.39 5.07
CA LEU A 122 -5.02 -3.10 4.22
C LEU A 122 -6.47 -2.96 4.74
N ALA A 123 -6.68 -3.07 6.06
CA ALA A 123 -8.00 -2.91 6.66
C ALA A 123 -8.57 -1.52 6.39
N PHE A 124 -7.74 -0.47 6.48
CA PHE A 124 -8.12 0.89 6.13
C PHE A 124 -8.47 1.02 4.64
N HIS A 125 -7.63 0.49 3.73
CA HIS A 125 -7.93 0.49 2.29
C HIS A 125 -9.27 -0.18 1.97
N LYS A 126 -9.58 -1.31 2.63
CA LYS A 126 -10.88 -1.99 2.48
C LYS A 126 -12.05 -1.08 2.91
N GLU A 127 -11.91 -0.33 4.00
CA GLU A 127 -12.97 0.60 4.42
C GLU A 127 -13.11 1.82 3.49
N VAL A 128 -12.01 2.31 2.91
CA VAL A 128 -12.05 3.34 1.85
C VAL A 128 -12.87 2.84 0.66
N LEU A 129 -12.58 1.62 0.17
CA LEU A 129 -13.31 1.01 -0.94
C LEU A 129 -14.78 0.77 -0.60
N ASN A 130 -15.10 0.28 0.60
CA ASN A 130 -16.48 0.11 1.07
C ASN A 130 -17.25 1.44 1.09
N SER A 131 -16.58 2.55 1.48
CA SER A 131 -17.18 3.88 1.48
C SER A 131 -17.50 4.35 0.05
N ILE A 132 -16.56 4.12 -0.87
CA ILE A 132 -16.72 4.43 -2.29
C ILE A 132 -17.86 3.60 -2.88
N GLU A 133 -17.94 2.30 -2.63
CA GLU A 133 -19.03 1.45 -3.12
C GLU A 133 -20.42 1.89 -2.61
N ARG A 134 -20.50 2.32 -1.34
CA ARG A 134 -21.76 2.76 -0.73
C ARG A 134 -22.25 4.11 -1.25
N TYR A 135 -21.37 5.10 -1.32
CA TYR A 135 -21.75 6.49 -1.54
C TYR A 135 -21.28 7.06 -2.88
N GLY A 136 -20.45 6.31 -3.61
CA GLY A 136 -19.77 6.74 -4.83
C GLY A 136 -18.62 7.72 -4.61
N ARG A 137 -18.22 7.98 -3.36
CA ARG A 137 -17.05 8.77 -3.00
C ARG A 137 -16.55 8.46 -1.59
N THR A 138 -15.40 9.01 -1.24
CA THR A 138 -14.82 8.86 0.10
C THR A 138 -15.53 9.74 1.13
N SER A 139 -16.06 9.11 2.18
CA SER A 139 -16.58 9.82 3.36
C SER A 139 -15.62 9.63 4.54
N LYS A 140 -14.86 10.67 4.87
CA LYS A 140 -13.79 10.61 5.87
C LYS A 140 -14.27 10.10 7.22
N LEU A 141 -15.41 10.59 7.71
CA LEU A 141 -15.94 10.22 9.02
C LEU A 141 -16.47 8.78 9.04
N ASP A 142 -17.17 8.34 7.99
CA ASP A 142 -17.66 6.95 7.87
C ASP A 142 -16.50 5.96 7.84
N ILE A 143 -15.46 6.25 7.04
CA ILE A 143 -14.26 5.41 6.94
C ILE A 143 -13.56 5.33 8.30
N MET A 144 -13.28 6.48 8.93
CA MET A 144 -12.59 6.52 10.22
C MET A 144 -13.37 5.79 11.32
N LEU A 145 -14.68 6.02 11.41
CA LEU A 145 -15.52 5.40 12.44
C LEU A 145 -15.57 3.89 12.26
N ARG A 146 -15.82 3.39 11.04
CA ARG A 146 -15.87 1.94 10.76
C ARG A 146 -14.54 1.26 10.97
N TYR A 147 -13.45 1.88 10.52
CA TYR A 147 -12.10 1.40 10.78
C TYR A 147 -11.82 1.27 12.28
N LYS A 148 -12.15 2.30 13.07
CA LYS A 148 -11.93 2.31 14.52
C LYS A 148 -12.81 1.33 15.30
N ILE A 149 -14.06 1.16 14.87
CA ILE A 149 -14.96 0.14 15.43
C ILE A 149 -14.39 -1.26 15.17
N LYS A 150 -13.91 -1.51 13.95
CA LYS A 150 -13.35 -2.81 13.54
C LYS A 150 -12.04 -3.14 14.26
N THR A 151 -11.17 -2.13 14.44
CA THR A 151 -9.90 -2.26 15.18
C THR A 151 -10.07 -2.14 16.70
N ARG A 152 -11.30 -1.92 17.21
CA ARG A 152 -11.64 -1.71 18.63
C ARG A 152 -10.89 -0.55 19.32
N ASN A 153 -10.30 0.36 18.54
CA ASN A 153 -9.52 1.51 19.02
C ASN A 153 -10.30 2.82 18.89
N LEU A 154 -11.52 2.86 19.44
CA LEU A 154 -12.44 3.98 19.24
C LEU A 154 -12.00 5.26 19.97
N PHE A 155 -11.41 5.14 21.15
CA PHE A 155 -11.10 6.29 22.02
C PHE A 155 -9.67 6.83 21.89
N SER A 156 -8.77 6.16 21.15
CA SER A 156 -7.36 6.55 21.06
C SER A 156 -7.16 7.95 20.48
N ASP A 157 -8.04 8.38 19.57
CA ASP A 157 -7.95 9.66 18.86
C ASP A 157 -9.04 10.64 19.26
N PHE A 158 -9.67 10.47 20.43
CA PHE A 158 -10.78 11.33 20.86
C PHE A 158 -10.39 12.81 20.87
N ASN A 159 -9.20 13.14 21.36
CA ASN A 159 -8.67 14.51 21.40
C ASN A 159 -8.50 15.12 20.01
N VAL A 160 -7.98 14.36 19.05
CA VAL A 160 -7.79 14.82 17.66
C VAL A 160 -9.14 14.93 16.96
N GLY A 161 -10.02 13.94 17.15
CA GLY A 161 -11.39 13.94 16.64
C GLY A 161 -12.18 15.16 17.10
N LEU A 162 -12.13 15.47 18.39
CA LEU A 162 -12.80 16.65 18.96
C LEU A 162 -12.27 17.95 18.34
N LYS A 163 -10.94 18.10 18.20
CA LYS A 163 -10.32 19.25 17.53
C LYS A 163 -10.73 19.40 16.06
N MET A 164 -10.98 18.30 15.36
CA MET A 164 -11.42 18.33 13.95
C MET A 164 -12.90 18.67 13.83
N ILE A 165 -13.74 18.17 14.74
CA ILE A 165 -15.18 18.50 14.82
C ILE A 165 -15.37 19.98 15.15
N THR A 166 -14.65 20.52 16.14
CA THR A 166 -14.73 21.95 16.49
C THR A 166 -14.32 22.86 15.34
N LYS A 167 -13.34 22.43 14.53
CA LYS A 167 -12.91 23.14 13.32
C LYS A 167 -13.77 22.86 12.09
N ARG A 168 -14.88 22.11 12.22
CA ARG A 168 -15.78 21.70 11.11
C ARG A 168 -15.07 21.04 9.93
N LYS A 169 -13.97 20.33 10.19
CA LYS A 169 -13.16 19.67 9.15
C LYS A 169 -13.67 18.26 8.78
N LEU A 170 -14.67 17.77 9.50
CA LEU A 170 -15.29 16.46 9.27
C LEU A 170 -16.73 16.65 8.79
N ASN A 171 -17.02 16.19 7.57
CA ASN A 171 -18.38 16.09 7.06
C ASN A 171 -19.08 14.93 7.78
N LEU A 172 -20.06 15.26 8.63
CA LEU A 172 -20.79 14.28 9.42
C LEU A 172 -21.71 13.41 8.58
N ILE A 173 -22.25 13.98 7.49
CA ILE A 173 -23.19 13.31 6.60
C ILE A 173 -22.51 13.08 5.26
N PRO A 174 -22.38 11.82 4.80
CA PRO A 174 -21.96 11.55 3.44
C PRO A 174 -23.07 12.00 2.49
N SER A 175 -22.79 12.87 1.53
CA SER A 175 -23.68 13.01 0.37
C SER A 175 -23.68 11.68 -0.44
N ILE A 176 -24.52 11.53 -1.46
CA ILE A 176 -24.45 10.38 -2.41
C ILE A 176 -24.34 10.91 -3.84
N ILE A 177 -23.59 10.24 -4.73
CA ILE A 177 -23.51 10.61 -6.15
C ILE A 177 -24.78 10.23 -6.91
N LYS A 178 -25.07 10.92 -8.03
CA LYS A 178 -26.15 10.52 -8.94
C LYS A 178 -25.72 9.26 -9.72
N GLY A 179 -26.63 8.30 -9.92
CA GLY A 179 -26.35 7.06 -10.66
C GLY A 179 -25.52 6.03 -9.90
N ILE A 180 -25.78 5.89 -8.59
CA ILE A 180 -25.06 4.96 -7.71
C ILE A 180 -25.25 3.50 -8.12
N GLU A 181 -26.36 3.15 -8.75
CA GLU A 181 -26.66 1.79 -9.20
C GLU A 181 -25.64 1.32 -10.25
N LYS A 182 -25.42 2.14 -11.29
CA LYS A 182 -24.40 1.89 -12.33
C LYS A 182 -23.00 1.86 -11.73
N PHE A 183 -22.74 2.72 -10.75
CA PHE A 183 -21.45 2.75 -10.07
C PHE A 183 -21.19 1.46 -9.28
N LYS A 184 -22.20 0.94 -8.57
CA LYS A 184 -22.11 -0.35 -7.85
C LYS A 184 -21.89 -1.53 -8.78
N GLU A 185 -22.34 -1.46 -10.04
CA GLU A 185 -22.03 -2.50 -11.03
C GLU A 185 -20.53 -2.62 -11.32
N LEU A 186 -19.75 -1.53 -11.25
CA LEU A 186 -18.29 -1.57 -11.41
C LEU A 186 -17.60 -2.40 -10.33
N PHE A 187 -18.22 -2.55 -9.16
CA PHE A 187 -17.73 -3.35 -8.04
C PHE A 187 -18.20 -4.81 -8.10
N LYS A 188 -19.24 -5.12 -8.89
CA LYS A 188 -19.71 -6.51 -9.06
C LYS A 188 -18.63 -7.34 -9.75
N GLY A 189 -18.27 -8.47 -9.17
CA GLY A 189 -17.28 -9.42 -9.72
C GLY A 189 -15.80 -9.07 -9.48
N LYS A 190 -15.49 -7.95 -8.82
CA LYS A 190 -14.10 -7.54 -8.50
C LYS A 190 -13.74 -7.63 -7.00
N ARG A 191 -14.61 -8.21 -6.16
CA ARG A 191 -14.41 -8.40 -4.71
C ARG A 191 -13.54 -9.62 -4.37
N ASN A 192 -12.38 -9.77 -5.01
CA ASN A 192 -11.52 -10.94 -4.81
C ASN A 192 -10.42 -10.70 -3.77
N TRP A 193 -10.72 -10.00 -2.66
CA TRP A 193 -9.78 -9.71 -1.55
C TRP A 193 -10.39 -9.84 -0.15
#